data_AF-A0A060NY54-F1
#
_entry.id   AF-A0A060NY54-F1
#
_cell.length_a   1.000
_cell.length_b   1.000
_cell.length_c   1.000
_cell.angle_alpha   90.00
_cell.angle_beta   90.00
_cell.angle_gamma   90.00
#
_symmetry.space_group_name_H-M   'P 1'
#
loop_
_entity.id
_entity.type
_entity.pdbx_description
1 polymer ?
#
loop_
_entity_poly.entity_id
_entity_poly.type
_entity_poly.pdbx_seq_one_letter_code
_entity_poly.pdbx_strand_id
1 'polypeptide(L)' 'MDTHHFTVQGMSCGHCDQAVRQAIRRLDAQAEVQIERSSGRVTVRSSISRGALASALDDAGYPEIPPEAGDSDPA' A
#
# COMPACT_ATOMS: atom_id res chain seq x y z
N MET A 1 -7.51 -1.51 -14.81
CA MET A 1 -6.40 -1.81 -13.89
C MET A 1 -5.67 -0.51 -13.67
N ASP A 2 -5.79 0.04 -12.47
CA ASP A 2 -5.13 1.28 -12.09
C ASP A 2 -3.81 0.97 -11.38
N THR A 3 -2.91 1.94 -11.31
CA THR A 3 -1.61 1.79 -10.66
C THR A 3 -1.54 2.73 -9.46
N HIS A 4 -1.48 2.15 -8.27
CA HIS A 4 -1.46 2.88 -7.01
C HIS A 4 -0.06 2.82 -6.41
N HIS A 5 0.45 3.98 -5.99
CA HIS A 5 1.72 4.09 -5.30
C HIS A 5 1.49 4.40 -3.82
N PHE A 6 2.22 3.68 -2.99
CA PHE A 6 2.16 3.70 -1.55
C PHE A 6 3.57 3.88 -1.01
N THR A 7 3.71 4.70 0.03
CA THR A 7 4.98 4.85 0.73
C THR A 7 4.78 4.32 2.13
N VAL A 8 5.57 3.33 2.54
CA VAL A 8 5.48 2.76 3.89
C VAL A 8 6.72 3.18 4.65
N GLN A 9 6.55 3.92 5.75
CA GLN A 9 7.66 4.19 6.67
C GLN A 9 7.90 2.96 7.55
N GLY A 10 9.17 2.66 7.83
CA GLY A 10 9.54 1.53 8.70
C GLY A 10 9.77 0.19 7.99
N MET A 11 9.99 0.16 6.67
CA MET A 11 10.40 -1.04 5.91
C MET A 11 11.85 -1.49 6.22
N SER A 12 12.24 -1.57 7.50
CA SER A 12 13.55 -2.07 7.93
C SER A 12 13.58 -3.58 8.16
N CYS A 13 12.45 -4.28 8.04
CA CYS A 13 12.38 -5.73 8.28
C CYS A 13 12.06 -6.47 6.97
N GLY A 14 12.98 -7.32 6.50
CA GLY A 14 12.90 -8.01 5.21
C GLY A 14 11.69 -8.93 5.00
N HIS A 15 10.87 -9.15 6.04
CA HIS A 15 9.68 -10.01 5.99
C HIS A 15 8.38 -9.26 5.67
N CYS A 16 8.36 -7.93 5.71
CA CYS A 16 7.14 -7.16 5.50
C CYS A 16 6.62 -7.25 4.06
N ASP A 17 7.52 -7.48 3.11
CA ASP A 17 7.22 -7.43 1.69
C ASP A 17 6.22 -8.54 1.27
N GLN A 18 6.48 -9.78 1.69
CA GLN A 18 5.64 -10.92 1.32
C GLN A 18 4.26 -10.82 1.99
N ALA A 19 4.19 -10.29 3.21
CA ALA A 19 2.94 -10.10 3.93
C ALA A 19 2.03 -9.07 3.25
N VAL A 20 2.59 -7.91 2.86
CA VAL A 20 1.89 -6.89 2.07
C VAL A 20 1.36 -7.47 0.75
N ARG A 21 2.22 -8.20 0.02
CA ARG A 21 1.82 -8.86 -1.22
C ARG A 21 0.68 -9.84 -1.00
N GLN A 22 0.74 -10.66 0.06
CA GLN A 22 -0.34 -11.60 0.36
C GLN A 22 -1.65 -10.92 0.77
N ALA A 23 -1.59 -9.87 1.60
CA ALA A 23 -2.77 -9.12 2.01
C ALA A 23 -3.53 -8.56 0.80
N ILE A 24 -2.81 -7.93 -0.14
CA ILE A 24 -3.39 -7.40 -1.37
C ILE A 24 -3.93 -8.54 -2.25
N ARG A 25 -3.16 -9.63 -2.42
CA ARG A 25 -3.61 -10.79 -3.21
C ARG A 25 -4.84 -11.50 -2.64
N ARG A 26 -5.12 -11.37 -1.34
CA ARG A 26 -6.34 -11.88 -0.72
C ARG A 26 -7.59 -11.07 -1.11
N LEU A 27 -7.42 -9.77 -1.38
CA LEU A 27 -8.48 -8.91 -1.88
C LEU A 27 -8.64 -9.04 -3.39
N ASP A 28 -7.52 -9.07 -4.10
CA ASP A 28 -7.46 -9.15 -5.55
C ASP A 28 -6.35 -10.11 -5.98
N ALA A 29 -6.72 -11.34 -6.37
CA ALA A 29 -5.75 -12.36 -6.75
C ALA A 29 -4.92 -11.99 -8.00
N GLN A 30 -5.44 -11.04 -8.81
CA GLN A 30 -4.81 -10.48 -10.00
C GLN A 30 -3.93 -9.26 -9.68
N ALA A 31 -3.87 -8.81 -8.43
CA ALA A 31 -3.10 -7.63 -8.06
C ALA A 31 -1.60 -7.90 -8.19
N GLU A 32 -0.91 -6.95 -8.81
CA GLU A 32 0.54 -6.97 -8.98
C GLU A 32 1.16 -5.98 -8.01
N VAL A 33 2.05 -6.45 -7.15
CA VAL A 33 2.64 -5.64 -6.09
C VAL A 33 4.16 -5.63 -6.25
N GLN A 34 4.72 -4.44 -6.45
CA GLN A 34 6.15 -4.19 -6.56
C GLN A 34 6.64 -3.36 -5.38
N ILE A 35 7.71 -3.80 -4.71
CA ILE A 35 8.24 -3.16 -3.51
C ILE A 35 9.68 -2.76 -3.76
N GLU A 36 9.94 -1.45 -3.72
CA GLU A 36 11.24 -0.82 -3.90
C GLU A 36 11.85 -0.48 -2.54
N ARG A 37 12.56 -1.45 -1.96
CA ARG A 37 13.20 -1.31 -0.64
C ARG A 37 14.21 -0.17 -0.56
N SER A 38 14.87 0.18 -1.66
CA SER A 38 15.85 1.27 -1.70
C SER A 38 15.25 2.64 -1.40
N SER A 39 13.99 2.86 -1.77
CA SER A 39 13.28 4.14 -1.56
C SER A 39 12.07 4.02 -0.63
N GLY A 40 11.75 2.82 -0.14
CA GLY A 40 10.55 2.57 0.66
C GLY A 40 9.23 2.75 -0.12
N ARG A 41 9.26 2.57 -1.45
CA ARG A 41 8.08 2.75 -2.33
C ARG A 41 7.44 1.40 -2.64
N VAL A 42 6.12 1.33 -2.57
CA VAL A 42 5.30 0.17 -2.94
C VAL A 42 4.37 0.58 -4.07
N THR A 43 4.36 -0.19 -5.15
CA THR A 43 3.50 0.03 -6.30
C THR A 43 2.55 -1.16 -6.42
N VAL A 44 1.25 -0.89 -6.47
CA VAL A 44 0.20 -1.90 -6.53
C VAL A 44 -0.63 -1.64 -7.78
N ARG A 45 -0.72 -2.61 -8.66
CA ARG A 45 -1.60 -2.59 -9.83
C ARG A 45 -2.78 -3.48 -9.56
N SER A 46 -3.95 -2.88 -9.43
CA SER A 46 -5.19 -3.61 -9.15
C SER A 46 -6.37 -2.88 -9.79
N SER A 47 -7.52 -3.53 -9.81
CA SER A 47 -8.80 -2.87 -10.14
C SER A 47 -9.46 -2.26 -8.90
N ILE A 48 -8.93 -2.55 -7.70
CA ILE A 48 -9.39 -2.00 -6.42
C ILE A 48 -8.82 -0.60 -6.22
N SER A 49 -9.67 0.33 -5.78
CA SER A 49 -9.26 1.71 -5.50
C SER A 49 -8.26 1.80 -4.34
N ARG A 50 -7.37 2.78 -4.42
CA ARG A 50 -6.37 3.14 -3.41
C ARG A 50 -6.89 3.07 -1.96
N GLY A 51 -8.03 3.68 -1.65
CA GLY A 51 -8.55 3.70 -0.27
C GLY A 51 -8.97 2.34 0.29
N ALA A 52 -9.46 1.43 -0.57
CA ALA A 52 -9.80 0.07 -0.16
C ALA A 52 -8.54 -0.78 0.06
N LEU A 53 -7.51 -0.58 -0.78
CA LEU A 53 -6.19 -1.19 -0.57
C LEU A 53 -5.56 -0.68 0.73
N ALA A 54 -5.60 0.64 0.97
CA ALA A 54 -5.09 1.27 2.18
C ALA A 54 -5.72 0.71 3.45
N SER A 55 -7.05 0.61 3.46
CA SER A 55 -7.78 0.09 4.62
C SER A 55 -7.41 -1.37 4.90
N ALA A 56 -7.23 -2.19 3.87
CA ALA A 56 -6.85 -3.57 4.04
C ALA A 56 -5.36 -3.75 4.41
N LEU A 57 -4.50 -2.84 3.98
CA LEU A 57 -3.11 -2.77 4.41
C LEU A 57 -3.03 -2.38 5.89
N ASP A 58 -3.81 -1.39 6.33
CA ASP A 58 -3.95 -0.99 7.73
C ASP A 58 -4.46 -2.14 8.61
N ASP A 59 -5.52 -2.83 8.19
CA ASP A 59 -6.07 -4.01 8.86
C ASP A 59 -5.06 -5.17 8.96
N ALA A 60 -4.18 -5.29 7.95
CA ALA A 60 -3.07 -6.25 7.95
C ALA A 60 -1.85 -5.81 8.79
N GLY A 61 -1.87 -4.62 9.38
CA GLY A 61 -0.78 -4.07 10.20
C GLY A 61 0.32 -3.36 9.40
N TYR A 62 0.03 -2.95 8.16
CA TYR A 62 0.95 -2.24 7.25
C TYR A 62 0.35 -0.89 6.83
N PRO A 63 0.18 0.07 7.75
CA PRO A 63 -0.36 1.38 7.41
C PRO A 63 0.52 2.06 6.36
N GLU A 64 -0.08 2.36 5.21
CA GLU A 64 0.55 3.20 4.20
C GLU A 64 0.51 4.67 4.64
N ILE A 65 1.47 5.46 4.17
CA ILE A 65 1.41 6.90 4.31
C ILE A 65 0.65 7.45 3.11
N PRO A 66 -0.55 8.04 3.33
CA PRO A 66 -1.18 8.79 2.27
C PRO A 66 -0.26 9.95 1.88
N PRO A 67 0.02 10.18 0.58
CA PRO A 67 0.57 11.44 0.14
C PRO A 67 -0.51 12.48 0.42
N GLU A 68 -0.43 13.08 1.60
CA GLU A 68 -1.23 14.23 2.00
C GLU A 68 -2.75 13.96 2.02
N ALA A 69 -3.21 13.15 2.98
CA ALA A 69 -4.57 13.25 3.52
C ALA A 69 -4.66 14.40 4.55
N GLY A 70 -3.97 15.50 4.27
CA GLY A 70 -3.69 16.58 5.21
C GLY A 70 -3.80 17.94 4.53
N ASP A 71 -4.94 18.21 3.92
CA ASP A 71 -5.44 19.58 3.75
C ASP A 71 -6.98 19.53 3.73
N SER A 72 -7.56 19.17 4.87
CA SER A 72 -8.84 19.75 5.26
C SER A 72 -8.50 20.95 6.12
N ASP A 73 -8.21 22.08 5.47
CA ASP A 73 -8.26 23.39 6.11
C ASP A 73 -9.70 23.92 5.95
N PRO A 74 -10.56 23.88 7.00
CA PRO A 74 -11.79 24.62 6.98
C PRO A 74 -11.48 26.09 7.33
N ALA A 75 -11.44 26.96 6.31
CA ALA A 75 -11.48 28.41 6.48
C ALA A 75 -12.54 29.05 5.57
#